data_AF-A0A964WRV7-F1
#
_entry.id   AF-A0A964WRV7-F1
#
_cell.length_a   1.000
_cell.length_b   1.000
_cell.length_c   1.000
_cell.angle_alpha   90.00
_cell.angle_beta   90.00
_cell.angle_gamma   90.00
#
_symmetry.space_group_name_H-M   'P 1'
#
loop_
_entity.id
_entity.type
_entity.pdbx_description
1 polymer ?
#
loop_
_entity_poly.entity_id
_entity_poly.type
_entity_poly.pdbx_seq_one_letter_code
_entity_poly.pdbx_strand_id
1 'polypeptide(L)'
;MSGGWHAALRRYLIATAVGHLAWEFLHMPLYTIWREGTWGEVAFAALHCTGGDVLIALTSLMLALLLLGNETWPRERFRPVAALAIALGVGYTAFSEWLNVVVRAAWDYSELMPILSLFGVEVGLSPLLQWIVVPAVAFALAGRAAASAGAQRRR
;
A
#
# COMPACT_ATOMS: atom_id res chain seq x y z
N MET A 1 25.73 2.05 -12.88
CA MET A 1 24.42 1.38 -13.10
C MET A 1 23.37 1.75 -12.03
N SER A 2 23.53 2.85 -11.27
CA SER A 2 22.78 3.09 -10.02
C SER A 2 21.66 4.14 -10.07
N GLY A 3 21.55 4.96 -11.12
CA GLY A 3 20.62 6.11 -11.13
C GLY A 3 19.13 5.74 -11.22
N GLY A 4 18.80 4.69 -11.98
CA GLY A 4 17.40 4.29 -12.22
C GLY A 4 16.75 3.61 -11.01
N TRP A 5 17.53 2.84 -10.25
CA TRP A 5 17.07 2.12 -9.06
C TRP A 5 16.60 3.08 -7.97
N HIS A 6 17.47 4.01 -7.54
CA HIS A 6 17.15 4.97 -6.48
C HIS A 6 15.99 5.89 -6.87
N ALA A 7 15.90 6.29 -8.14
CA ALA A 7 14.82 7.14 -8.63
C ALA A 7 13.46 6.41 -8.59
N ALA A 8 13.42 5.15 -8.99
CA ALA A 8 12.20 4.34 -8.94
C ALA A 8 11.77 4.04 -7.51
N LEU A 9 12.71 3.67 -6.64
CA LEU A 9 12.44 3.45 -5.21
C LEU A 9 11.90 4.73 -4.56
N ARG A 10 12.57 5.88 -4.75
CA ARG A 10 12.12 7.16 -4.18
C ARG A 10 10.71 7.53 -4.65
N ARG A 11 10.41 7.36 -5.94
CA ARG A 11 9.07 7.65 -6.48
C ARG A 11 8.02 6.70 -5.95
N TYR A 12 8.34 5.41 -5.86
CA TYR A 12 7.46 4.43 -5.23
C TYR A 12 7.14 4.85 -3.79
N LEU A 13 8.16 5.15 -2.97
CA LEU A 13 7.96 5.53 -1.57
C LEU A 13 7.15 6.81 -1.40
N ILE A 14 7.44 7.85 -2.18
CA ILE A 14 6.67 9.10 -2.15
C ILE A 14 5.22 8.83 -2.55
N ALA A 15 4.99 8.08 -3.63
CA ALA A 15 3.64 7.78 -4.10
C ALA A 15 2.86 6.91 -3.12
N THR A 16 3.50 5.91 -2.51
CA THR A 16 2.93 5.07 -1.46
C THR A 16 2.57 5.92 -0.25
N ALA A 17 3.51 6.70 0.30
CA ALA A 17 3.25 7.50 1.50
C ALA A 17 2.12 8.52 1.29
N VAL A 18 2.13 9.25 0.16
CA VAL A 18 1.08 10.22 -0.16
C VAL A 18 -0.25 9.52 -0.45
N GLY A 19 -0.22 8.41 -1.19
CA GLY A 19 -1.42 7.67 -1.57
C GLY A 19 -2.14 7.05 -0.37
N HIS A 20 -1.40 6.40 0.54
CA HIS A 20 -1.95 5.85 1.77
C HIS A 20 -2.48 6.96 2.67
N LEU A 21 -1.72 8.04 2.87
CA LEU A 21 -2.19 9.17 3.68
C LEU A 21 -3.49 9.79 3.14
N ALA A 22 -3.54 10.03 1.83
CA ALA A 22 -4.74 10.57 1.19
C ALA A 22 -5.93 9.61 1.32
N TRP A 23 -5.69 8.29 1.19
CA TRP A 23 -6.72 7.28 1.37
C TRP A 23 -7.23 7.25 2.80
N GLU A 24 -6.34 7.28 3.80
CA GLU A 24 -6.70 7.32 5.22
C GLU A 24 -7.60 8.52 5.55
N PHE A 25 -7.27 9.72 5.06
CA PHE A 25 -8.13 10.89 5.23
C PHE A 25 -9.48 10.77 4.52
N LEU A 26 -9.52 10.16 3.33
CA LEU A 26 -10.77 9.92 2.59
C LEU A 26 -11.64 8.84 3.26
N HIS A 27 -11.01 7.88 3.92
CA HIS A 27 -11.63 6.72 4.53
C HIS A 27 -12.09 6.99 5.96
N MET A 28 -11.43 7.90 6.68
CA MET A 28 -11.76 8.25 8.06
C MET A 28 -13.23 8.64 8.33
N PRO A 29 -13.96 9.31 7.43
CA PRO A 29 -15.40 9.56 7.60
C PRO A 29 -16.27 8.30 7.78
N LEU A 30 -15.76 7.10 7.46
CA LEU A 30 -16.44 5.82 7.70
C LEU A 30 -16.30 5.31 9.15
N TYR A 31 -15.47 5.96 9.97
CA TYR A 31 -15.21 5.61 11.37
C TYR A 31 -15.76 6.67 12.33
N THR A 32 -16.13 6.25 13.54
CA THR A 32 -16.70 7.11 14.60
C THR A 32 -15.74 8.21 15.06
N ILE A 33 -14.43 7.94 15.03
CA ILE A 33 -13.37 8.88 15.42
C ILE A 33 -13.40 10.19 14.63
N TRP A 34 -13.92 10.18 13.40
CA TRP A 34 -14.07 11.39 12.58
C TRP A 34 -15.06 12.39 13.17
N ARG A 35 -16.09 11.91 13.88
CA ARG A 35 -17.13 12.76 14.49
C ARG A 35 -16.87 13.08 15.95
N GLU A 36 -16.19 12.19 16.66
CA GLU A 36 -16.04 12.26 18.12
C GLU A 36 -14.63 12.70 18.56
N GLY A 37 -13.62 12.48 17.72
CA GLY A 37 -12.23 12.84 18.01
C GLY A 37 -11.91 14.32 17.70
N THR A 38 -10.91 14.85 18.39
CA THR A 38 -10.31 16.14 18.05
C THR A 38 -9.56 16.06 16.72
N TRP A 39 -9.39 17.20 16.04
CA TRP A 39 -8.58 17.27 14.80
C TRP A 39 -7.15 16.73 14.97
N GLY A 40 -6.58 16.83 16.18
CA GLY A 40 -5.27 16.26 16.51
C GLY A 40 -5.27 14.74 16.58
N GLU A 41 -6.30 14.14 17.17
CA GLU A 41 -6.46 12.67 17.24
C GLU A 41 -6.73 12.06 15.86
N VAL A 42 -7.56 12.72 15.05
CA VAL A 42 -7.80 12.35 13.65
C VAL A 42 -6.50 12.38 12.84
N ALA A 43 -5.72 13.47 12.95
CA ALA A 43 -4.43 13.58 12.26
C ALA A 43 -3.41 12.55 12.75
N PHE A 44 -3.34 12.32 14.07
CA PHE A 44 -2.46 11.31 14.65
C PHE A 44 -2.81 9.90 14.18
N ALA A 45 -4.10 9.55 14.18
CA ALA A 45 -4.58 8.27 13.69
C ALA A 45 -4.19 8.06 12.20
N ALA A 46 -4.46 9.07 11.35
CA ALA A 46 -4.05 9.04 9.94
C ALA A 46 -2.55 8.77 9.77
N LEU A 47 -1.73 9.51 10.51
CA LEU A 47 -0.27 9.42 10.41
C LEU A 47 0.26 8.09 10.95
N HIS A 48 -0.30 7.60 12.06
CA HIS A 48 0.06 6.30 12.63
C HIS A 48 -0.30 5.16 11.66
N CYS A 49 -1.52 5.15 11.11
CA CYS A 49 -1.97 4.15 10.14
C CYS A 49 -1.11 4.20 8.86
N THR A 50 -0.89 5.40 8.32
CA THR A 50 -0.02 5.61 7.15
C THR A 50 1.41 5.10 7.42
N GLY A 51 1.94 5.33 8.62
CA GLY A 51 3.25 4.83 9.02
C GLY A 51 3.33 3.30 8.97
N GLY A 52 2.30 2.62 9.46
CA GLY A 52 2.15 1.17 9.35
C GLY A 52 2.09 0.69 7.89
N ASP A 53 1.27 1.35 7.08
CA ASP A 53 1.13 1.02 5.66
C ASP A 53 2.44 1.16 4.87
N VAL A 54 3.17 2.25 5.09
CA VAL A 54 4.48 2.47 4.45
C VAL A 54 5.46 1.36 4.84
N LEU A 55 5.45 0.92 6.10
CA LEU A 55 6.31 -0.17 6.57
C LEU A 55 5.95 -1.51 5.92
N ILE A 56 4.65 -1.82 5.83
CA ILE A 56 4.18 -3.03 5.15
C ILE A 56 4.53 -2.97 3.66
N ALA A 57 4.34 -1.83 3.00
CA ALA A 57 4.62 -1.66 1.58
C ALA A 57 6.12 -1.78 1.27
N LEU A 58 6.97 -1.25 2.15
CA LEU A 58 8.42 -1.44 2.11
C LEU A 58 8.82 -2.91 2.26
N THR A 59 8.25 -3.59 3.25
CA THR A 59 8.56 -5.00 3.54
C THR A 59 8.11 -5.89 2.38
N SER A 60 6.91 -5.67 1.85
CA SER A 60 6.37 -6.36 0.68
C SER A 60 7.21 -6.13 -0.58
N LEU A 61 7.62 -4.88 -0.85
CA LEU A 61 8.52 -4.59 -1.97
C LEU A 61 9.88 -5.27 -1.80
N MET A 62 10.45 -5.21 -0.60
CA MET A 62 11.73 -5.85 -0.29
C MET A 62 11.67 -7.37 -0.52
N LEU A 63 10.67 -8.04 0.02
CA LEU A 63 10.47 -9.49 -0.19
C LEU A 63 10.27 -9.81 -1.67
N ALA A 64 9.47 -9.03 -2.39
CA ALA A 64 9.26 -9.24 -3.81
C ALA A 64 10.54 -9.06 -4.63
N LEU A 65 11.38 -8.09 -4.28
CA LEU A 65 12.70 -7.89 -4.90
C LEU A 65 13.67 -9.02 -4.57
N LEU A 66 13.67 -9.53 -3.34
CA LEU A 66 14.52 -10.67 -2.95
C LEU A 66 14.12 -11.96 -3.67
N LEU A 67 12.82 -12.18 -3.88
CA LEU A 67 12.31 -13.41 -4.48
C LEU A 67 12.32 -13.38 -6.02
N LEU A 68 11.97 -12.25 -6.63
CA LEU A 68 11.73 -12.14 -8.07
C LEU A 68 12.55 -11.03 -8.76
N GLY A 69 13.21 -10.16 -7.99
CA GLY A 69 14.02 -9.06 -8.50
C GLY A 69 15.38 -9.51 -9.01
N ASN A 70 16.08 -8.58 -9.66
CA ASN A 70 17.46 -8.75 -10.12
C ASN A 70 18.17 -7.39 -10.11
N GLU A 71 19.48 -7.39 -10.38
CA GLU A 71 20.32 -6.18 -10.36
C GLU A 71 19.92 -5.12 -11.40
N THR A 72 19.12 -5.50 -12.40
CA THR A 72 18.68 -4.62 -13.49
C THR A 72 17.30 -4.01 -13.27
N TRP A 73 16.59 -4.37 -12.19
CA TRP A 73 15.36 -3.71 -11.78
C TRP A 73 15.59 -2.19 -11.61
N PRO A 74 14.61 -1.34 -11.95
CA PRO A 74 13.24 -1.61 -12.41
C PRO A 74 13.11 -1.92 -13.91
N ARG A 75 14.19 -2.10 -14.67
CA ARG A 75 14.08 -2.32 -16.14
C ARG A 75 13.63 -3.74 -16.47
N GLU A 76 14.11 -4.72 -15.73
CA GLU A 76 13.65 -6.10 -15.82
C GLU A 76 12.88 -6.49 -14.57
N ARG A 77 12.09 -7.57 -14.69
CA ARG A 77 11.31 -8.15 -13.58
C ARG A 77 10.35 -7.17 -12.88
N PHE A 78 10.08 -6.01 -13.48
CA PHE A 78 9.20 -4.98 -12.90
C PHE A 78 7.80 -5.50 -12.58
N ARG A 79 7.15 -6.14 -13.57
CA ARG A 79 5.76 -6.65 -13.41
C ARG A 79 5.67 -7.81 -12.40
N PRO A 80 6.55 -8.84 -12.43
CA PRO A 80 6.56 -9.88 -11.39
C PRO A 80 6.77 -9.32 -9.98
N VAL A 81 7.74 -8.41 -9.80
CA VAL A 81 7.99 -7.77 -8.50
C VAL A 81 6.77 -6.96 -8.04
N ALA A 82 6.18 -6.16 -8.93
CA ALA A 82 4.99 -5.38 -8.59
C ALA A 82 3.81 -6.26 -8.21
N ALA A 83 3.53 -7.32 -8.98
CA ALA A 83 2.44 -8.24 -8.69
C ALA A 83 2.63 -8.95 -7.35
N LEU A 84 3.83 -9.44 -7.05
CA LEU A 84 4.12 -10.10 -5.79
C LEU A 84 4.06 -9.12 -4.61
N ALA A 85 4.59 -7.91 -4.74
CA ALA A 85 4.50 -6.90 -3.69
C ALA A 85 3.04 -6.52 -3.36
N ILE A 86 2.19 -6.36 -4.38
CA ILE A 86 0.75 -6.12 -4.20
C ILE A 86 0.09 -7.31 -3.53
N ALA A 87 0.37 -8.54 -4.00
CA ALA A 87 -0.20 -9.75 -3.42
C ALA A 87 0.20 -9.94 -1.94
N LEU A 88 1.45 -9.65 -1.59
CA LEU A 88 1.93 -9.68 -0.20
C LEU A 88 1.23 -8.63 0.67
N GLY A 89 1.07 -7.41 0.15
CA GLY A 89 0.33 -6.35 0.83
C GLY A 89 -1.14 -6.72 1.08
N VAL A 90 -1.86 -7.13 0.04
CA VAL A 90 -3.26 -7.58 0.15
C VAL A 90 -3.39 -8.77 1.11
N GLY A 91 -2.48 -9.75 1.02
CA GLY A 91 -2.47 -10.91 1.90
C GLY A 91 -2.24 -10.53 3.36
N TYR A 92 -1.31 -9.60 3.62
CA TYR A 92 -1.08 -9.08 4.97
C TYR A 92 -2.32 -8.36 5.50
N THR A 93 -2.96 -7.51 4.70
CA THR A 93 -4.17 -6.77 5.09
C THR A 93 -5.33 -7.70 5.40
N ALA A 94 -5.56 -8.72 4.56
CA ALA A 94 -6.59 -9.72 4.84
C ALA A 94 -6.29 -10.48 6.15
N PHE A 95 -5.03 -10.83 6.40
CA PHE A 95 -4.60 -11.49 7.63
C PHE A 95 -4.74 -10.58 8.86
N SER A 96 -4.37 -9.30 8.77
CA SER A 96 -4.46 -8.36 9.89
C SER A 96 -5.90 -8.04 10.25
N GLU A 97 -6.77 -7.89 9.25
CA GLU A 97 -8.21 -7.68 9.46
C GLU A 97 -8.84 -8.91 10.10
N TRP A 98 -8.55 -10.12 9.60
CA TRP A 98 -9.00 -11.36 10.23
C TRP A 98 -8.57 -11.46 11.70
N LEU A 99 -7.29 -11.17 12.00
CA LEU A 99 -6.76 -11.24 13.35
C LEU A 99 -7.45 -10.23 14.28
N ASN A 100 -7.73 -9.03 13.80
CA ASN A 100 -8.32 -7.97 14.62
C ASN A 100 -9.83 -8.14 14.81
N VAL A 101 -10.56 -8.56 13.78
CA VAL A 101 -12.03 -8.72 13.82
C VAL A 101 -12.42 -10.07 14.44
N VAL A 102 -11.86 -11.17 13.95
CA VAL A 102 -12.30 -12.52 14.35
C VAL A 102 -11.61 -13.01 15.62
N VAL A 103 -10.30 -12.78 15.74
CA VAL A 103 -9.53 -13.35 16.87
C VAL A 103 -9.52 -12.41 18.06
N ARG A 104 -9.31 -11.11 17.84
CA ARG A 104 -9.16 -10.12 18.92
C ARG A 104 -10.45 -9.37 19.27
N ALA A 105 -11.47 -9.41 18.41
CA ALA A 105 -12.69 -8.62 18.53
C ALA A 105 -12.41 -7.15 18.93
N ALA A 106 -11.34 -6.58 18.37
CA ALA A 106 -10.80 -5.30 18.81
C ALA A 106 -11.68 -4.11 18.37
N TRP A 107 -12.44 -4.30 17.29
CA TRP A 107 -13.42 -3.36 16.76
C TRP A 107 -14.38 -4.09 15.81
N ASP A 108 -15.51 -3.44 15.51
CA ASP A 108 -16.52 -3.91 14.55
C ASP A 108 -16.72 -2.88 13.43
N TYR A 109 -17.16 -3.33 12.25
CA TYR A 109 -17.41 -2.44 11.12
C TYR A 109 -18.75 -1.69 11.31
N SER A 110 -18.84 -0.46 10.80
CA SER A 110 -20.13 0.23 10.72
C SER A 110 -20.98 -0.32 9.57
N GLU A 111 -22.31 -0.13 9.63
CA GLU A 111 -23.24 -0.55 8.57
C GLU A 111 -22.93 0.07 7.19
N LEU A 112 -22.11 1.12 7.15
CA LEU A 112 -21.73 1.82 5.92
C LEU A 112 -20.55 1.18 5.19
N MET A 113 -19.85 0.23 5.81
CA MET A 113 -18.65 -0.40 5.24
C MET A 113 -19.04 -1.66 4.44
N PRO A 114 -18.85 -1.68 3.11
CA PRO A 114 -19.08 -2.91 2.35
C PRO A 114 -18.05 -3.96 2.76
N ILE A 115 -18.51 -5.14 3.17
CA ILE A 115 -17.68 -6.25 3.58
C ILE A 115 -17.60 -7.26 2.44
N LEU A 116 -16.40 -7.75 2.14
CA LEU A 116 -16.20 -8.89 1.25
C LEU A 116 -15.93 -10.13 2.09
N SER A 117 -16.65 -11.22 1.79
CA SER A 117 -16.35 -12.54 2.34
C SER A 117 -15.34 -13.24 1.44
N LEU A 118 -14.08 -13.30 1.87
CA LEU A 118 -13.00 -13.99 1.19
C LEU A 118 -12.63 -15.24 1.99
N PHE A 119 -12.92 -16.42 1.43
CA PHE A 119 -12.62 -17.71 2.07
C PHE A 119 -13.19 -17.86 3.50
N GLY A 120 -14.34 -17.24 3.78
CA GLY A 120 -14.98 -17.24 5.10
C GLY A 120 -14.47 -16.17 6.06
N VAL A 121 -13.58 -15.28 5.62
CA VAL A 121 -13.15 -14.09 6.37
C VAL A 121 -13.89 -12.87 5.85
N GLU A 122 -14.47 -12.11 6.77
CA GLU A 122 -15.05 -10.80 6.50
C GLU A 122 -13.95 -9.74 6.50
N VAL A 123 -13.71 -9.13 5.35
CA VAL A 123 -12.71 -8.07 5.17
C VAL A 123 -13.37 -6.84 4.59
N GLY A 124 -13.07 -5.69 5.18
CA GLY A 124 -13.46 -4.39 4.65
C GLY A 124 -13.05 -4.16 3.20
N LEU A 125 -13.97 -3.69 2.37
CA LEU A 125 -13.69 -3.37 0.97
C LEU A 125 -12.66 -2.24 0.83
N SER A 126 -12.76 -1.19 1.65
CA SER A 126 -11.89 -0.02 1.53
C SER A 126 -10.41 -0.32 1.85
N PRO A 127 -10.06 -1.04 2.94
CA PRO A 127 -8.68 -1.50 3.18
C PRO A 127 -8.14 -2.37 2.04
N LEU A 128 -8.96 -3.25 1.45
CA LEU A 128 -8.55 -4.05 0.30
C LEU A 128 -8.28 -3.18 -0.93
N LEU A 129 -9.18 -2.23 -1.23
CA LEU A 129 -9.01 -1.31 -2.35
C LEU A 129 -7.79 -0.42 -2.17
N GLN A 130 -7.50 0.05 -0.95
CA GLN A 130 -6.29 0.80 -0.62
C GLN A 130 -5.04 0.01 -1.01
N TRP A 131 -4.97 -1.26 -0.63
CA TRP A 131 -3.84 -2.15 -0.90
C TRP A 131 -3.72 -2.62 -2.35
N ILE A 132 -4.75 -2.42 -3.17
CA ILE A 132 -4.68 -2.66 -4.62
C ILE A 132 -4.32 -1.36 -5.35
N VAL A 133 -5.08 -0.28 -5.11
CA VAL A 133 -5.01 0.96 -5.88
C VAL A 133 -3.74 1.74 -5.58
N VAL A 134 -3.41 1.97 -4.30
CA VAL A 134 -2.26 2.80 -3.94
C VAL A 134 -0.94 2.19 -4.44
N PRO A 135 -0.64 0.90 -4.20
CA PRO A 135 0.58 0.30 -4.71
C PRO A 135 0.61 0.21 -6.24
N ALA A 136 -0.53 -0.05 -6.91
CA ALA A 136 -0.59 -0.09 -8.37
C ALA A 136 -0.22 1.27 -8.99
N VAL A 137 -0.75 2.37 -8.44
CA VAL A 137 -0.40 3.73 -8.86
C VAL A 137 1.06 4.02 -8.55
N ALA A 138 1.56 3.64 -7.37
CA ALA A 138 2.96 3.84 -6.99
C ALA A 138 3.93 3.12 -7.95
N PHE A 139 3.63 1.87 -8.33
CA PHE A 139 4.40 1.16 -9.35
C PHE A 139 4.27 1.82 -10.72
N ALA A 140 3.08 2.24 -11.16
CA ALA A 140 2.93 2.93 -12.44
C ALA A 140 3.82 4.20 -12.52
N LEU A 141 3.88 4.99 -11.45
CA LEU A 141 4.73 6.18 -11.37
C LEU A 141 6.23 5.85 -11.33
N ALA A 142 6.61 4.78 -10.64
CA ALA A 142 7.98 4.28 -10.60
C ALA A 142 8.44 3.75 -11.99
N GLY A 143 7.57 3.01 -12.69
CA GLY A 143 7.84 2.46 -14.02
C GLY A 143 8.00 3.54 -15.10
N ARG A 144 7.16 4.58 -15.08
CA ARG A 144 7.28 5.73 -16.00
C ARG A 144 8.65 6.41 -15.89
N ALA A 145 9.17 6.54 -14.66
CA ALA A 145 10.48 7.11 -14.37
C ALA A 145 11.63 6.33 -15.02
N ALA A 146 11.59 5.01 -14.84
CA ALA A 146 12.60 4.10 -15.33
C ALA A 146 12.69 4.13 -16.86
N ALA A 147 11.54 4.22 -17.52
CA ALA A 147 11.45 4.37 -18.97
C ALA A 147 12.05 5.71 -19.46
N SER A 148 11.73 6.83 -18.79
CA SER A 148 12.25 8.16 -19.17
C SER A 148 13.78 8.25 -19.04
N ALA A 149 14.33 7.71 -17.95
CA ALA A 149 15.78 7.71 -17.71
C ALA A 149 16.55 6.81 -18.70
N GLY A 150 15.93 5.72 -19.16
CA GLY A 150 16.51 4.84 -20.18
C GLY A 150 16.61 5.48 -21.57
N ALA A 151 15.60 6.27 -21.96
CA ALA A 151 15.58 6.95 -23.25
C ALA A 151 16.65 8.05 -23.38
N GLN A 152 16.91 8.79 -22.30
CA GLN A 152 17.91 9.87 -22.29
C GLN A 152 19.36 9.38 -22.33
N ARG A 153 19.60 8.13 -21.89
CA ARG A 153 20.95 7.53 -21.83
C ARG A 153 21.39 6.84 -23.13
N ARG A 154 20.48 6.73 -24.11
CA ARG A 154 20.72 6.15 -25.44
C ARG A 154 20.95 7.21 -26.53
N ARG A 155 20.85 8.49 -26.18
CA ARG A 155 21.23 9.64 -27.01
C ARG A 155 22.60 10.14 -26.55
#